data_AF-A0A4U7KKX3-F1
#
_entry.id   AF-A0A4U7KKX3-F1
#
_cell.length_a   1.000
_cell.length_b   1.000
_cell.length_c   1.000
_cell.angle_alpha   90.00
_cell.angle_beta   90.00
_cell.angle_gamma   90.00
#
_symmetry.space_group_name_H-M   'P 1'
#
loop_
_entity.id
_entity.type
_entity.pdbx_description
1 polymer ?
#
loop_
_entity_poly.entity_id
_entity_poly.type
_entity_poly.pdbx_seq_one_letter_code
_entity_poly.pdbx_strand_id
1 'polypeptide(L)'
;MSPIPTIPLGGSASHIHIGRVAFGCMGMTWCDPKDATPDPQAFETIKAAVDAGSNFINTGAFYGPPTNPYANLQLLKRFYDAHPDYKSKTILSVKGGMPIDKYRALGMAGLKPDSSLETLEADLRAIREQLGTDQGGKEIDIYEMARRDPAASVTQIMHNMLSLSSETYTNAEGNKVTGKGLFKHISLSELGLDSIKEAVSVAPIACVELEVSPWELEAYNLGIVDYCSQHKIPILAYSPTGKGILSGNIRSLSDLPENDIRRHMDRLSEENLAKNLELANEFRSVAEQQSPPLTATQLGLAWLMASSNVIVPLPGTSKAARAKENAAAAGFQLDPQTKDNLDQKVKQFKTAGGRYNENSRKHSVLWG
;
A
#
# COMPACT_ATOMS: atom_id res chain seq x y z
N MET A 1 -11.10 16.24 -15.82
CA MET A 1 -11.01 14.82 -16.23
C MET A 1 -12.19 14.11 -15.60
N SER A 2 -12.83 13.18 -16.31
CA SER A 2 -13.80 12.28 -15.67
C SER A 2 -13.05 11.45 -14.61
N PRO A 3 -13.64 11.21 -13.43
CA PRO A 3 -13.01 10.37 -12.42
C PRO A 3 -12.74 8.97 -13.00
N ILE A 4 -11.61 8.38 -12.61
CA ILE A 4 -11.25 7.02 -13.03
C ILE A 4 -12.31 5.99 -12.58
N PRO A 5 -12.41 4.81 -13.24
CA PRO A 5 -13.28 3.74 -12.77
C PRO A 5 -13.06 3.41 -11.30
N THR A 6 -14.10 2.94 -10.63
CA THR A 6 -14.07 2.61 -9.20
C THR A 6 -14.37 1.13 -8.94
N ILE A 7 -14.02 0.66 -7.74
CA ILE A 7 -14.35 -0.66 -7.21
C ILE A 7 -14.83 -0.53 -5.75
N PRO A 8 -15.82 -1.32 -5.29
CA PRO A 8 -16.17 -1.36 -3.87
C PRO A 8 -15.07 -1.99 -3.03
N LEU A 9 -14.97 -1.59 -1.76
CA LEU A 9 -14.23 -2.34 -0.75
C LEU A 9 -14.95 -3.65 -0.39
N GLY A 10 -14.30 -4.49 0.41
CA GLY A 10 -14.85 -5.73 0.96
C GLY A 10 -15.62 -5.53 2.27
N GLY A 11 -16.16 -6.63 2.80
CA GLY A 11 -16.76 -6.69 4.13
C GLY A 11 -17.88 -5.66 4.38
N SER A 12 -17.88 -5.09 5.58
CA SER A 12 -18.78 -4.02 6.03
C SER A 12 -18.57 -2.71 5.26
N ALA A 13 -17.38 -2.53 4.65
CA ALA A 13 -17.01 -1.37 3.84
C ALA A 13 -17.51 -1.45 2.39
N SER A 14 -18.25 -2.49 1.99
CA SER A 14 -18.65 -2.73 0.59
C SER A 14 -19.52 -1.66 -0.08
N HIS A 15 -20.06 -0.73 0.70
CA HIS A 15 -20.75 0.46 0.20
C HIS A 15 -19.78 1.59 -0.21
N ILE A 16 -18.53 1.54 0.26
CA ILE A 16 -17.47 2.52 -0.03
C ILE A 16 -16.76 2.14 -1.33
N HIS A 17 -16.70 3.10 -2.26
CA HIS A 17 -16.05 2.93 -3.55
C HIS A 17 -14.73 3.70 -3.61
N ILE A 18 -13.71 3.04 -4.15
CA ILE A 18 -12.37 3.61 -4.33
C ILE A 18 -11.99 3.60 -5.80
N GLY A 19 -11.18 4.55 -6.24
CA GLY A 19 -10.62 4.57 -7.58
C GLY A 19 -9.80 3.31 -7.87
N ARG A 20 -9.79 2.85 -9.12
CA ARG A 20 -9.02 1.68 -9.56
C ARG A 20 -7.50 1.85 -9.49
N VAL A 21 -7.02 3.06 -9.15
CA VAL A 21 -5.64 3.34 -8.73
C VAL A 21 -5.69 4.10 -7.41
N ALA A 22 -5.00 3.60 -6.39
CA ALA A 22 -4.86 4.22 -5.08
C ALA A 22 -3.58 5.08 -5.00
N PHE A 23 -3.40 5.85 -3.91
CA PHE A 23 -2.26 6.74 -3.74
C PHE A 23 -1.47 6.49 -2.46
N GLY A 24 -0.18 6.16 -2.59
CA GLY A 24 0.72 5.91 -1.47
C GLY A 24 1.57 7.12 -1.08
N CYS A 25 1.57 7.48 0.21
CA CYS A 25 2.28 8.65 0.73
C CYS A 25 3.67 8.36 1.33
N MET A 26 4.05 7.08 1.46
CA MET A 26 5.27 6.62 2.14
C MET A 26 6.54 7.40 1.75
N GLY A 27 6.79 7.53 0.45
CA GLY A 27 8.02 8.15 -0.07
C GLY A 27 8.11 9.67 0.12
N MET A 28 7.07 10.33 0.63
CA MET A 28 7.12 11.78 0.89
C MET A 28 7.96 12.12 2.13
N THR A 29 8.07 11.20 3.08
CA THR A 29 8.68 11.47 4.39
C THR A 29 9.55 10.33 4.91
N TRP A 30 9.43 9.11 4.37
CA TRP A 30 10.30 7.99 4.77
C TRP A 30 11.64 8.01 4.03
N CYS A 31 12.41 9.05 4.32
CA CYS A 31 13.73 9.35 3.77
C CYS A 31 14.53 10.15 4.81
N ASP A 32 15.74 10.58 4.44
CA ASP A 32 16.46 11.58 5.21
C ASP A 32 15.57 12.85 5.35
N PRO A 33 15.43 13.44 6.56
CA PRO A 33 14.63 14.66 6.75
C PRO A 33 14.90 15.79 5.75
N LYS A 34 16.15 15.93 5.28
CA LYS A 34 16.53 16.98 4.31
C LYS A 34 15.93 16.75 2.91
N ASP A 35 15.58 15.50 2.61
CA ASP A 35 15.03 15.06 1.33
C ASP A 35 13.50 14.89 1.38
N ALA A 36 12.88 15.18 2.53
CA ALA A 36 11.43 15.11 2.70
C ALA A 36 10.72 16.09 1.76
N THR A 37 9.57 15.67 1.22
CA THR A 37 8.79 16.49 0.29
C THR A 37 8.20 17.70 1.02
N PRO A 38 8.47 18.94 0.57
CA PRO A 38 7.90 20.14 1.19
C PRO A 38 6.37 20.17 1.07
N ASP A 39 5.71 20.74 2.08
CA ASP A 39 4.25 20.83 2.17
C ASP A 39 3.57 21.34 0.88
N PRO A 40 4.00 22.46 0.24
CA PRO A 40 3.35 22.93 -0.98
C PRO A 40 3.35 21.88 -2.11
N GLN A 41 4.45 21.17 -2.29
CA GLN A 41 4.60 20.12 -3.30
C GLN A 41 3.79 18.87 -2.94
N ALA A 42 3.83 18.46 -1.66
CA ALA A 42 3.06 17.32 -1.17
C ALA A 42 1.56 17.58 -1.33
N PHE A 43 1.08 18.76 -0.94
CA PHE A 43 -0.34 19.13 -1.01
C PHE A 43 -0.81 19.18 -2.47
N GLU A 44 -0.03 19.80 -3.37
CA GLU A 44 -0.34 19.79 -4.80
C GLU A 44 -0.45 18.36 -5.34
N THR A 45 0.46 17.48 -4.92
CA THR A 45 0.48 16.08 -5.37
C THR A 45 -0.71 15.28 -4.85
N ILE A 46 -1.06 15.43 -3.56
CA ILE A 46 -2.22 14.76 -2.96
C ILE A 46 -3.51 15.24 -3.66
N LYS A 47 -3.67 16.55 -3.86
CA LYS A 47 -4.82 17.11 -4.60
C LYS A 47 -4.89 16.53 -6.00
N ALA A 48 -3.77 16.52 -6.72
CA ALA A 48 -3.70 16.01 -8.07
C ALA A 48 -4.11 14.52 -8.18
N ALA A 49 -3.74 13.69 -7.19
CA ALA A 49 -4.17 12.30 -7.12
C ALA A 49 -5.69 12.19 -6.87
N VAL A 50 -6.18 12.86 -5.83
CA VAL A 50 -7.60 12.79 -5.41
C VAL A 50 -8.52 13.35 -6.48
N ASP A 51 -8.16 14.49 -7.09
CA ASP A 51 -8.95 15.14 -8.15
C ASP A 51 -8.97 14.30 -9.44
N ALA A 52 -7.98 13.41 -9.63
CA ALA A 52 -7.98 12.41 -10.72
C ALA A 52 -8.76 11.13 -10.37
N GLY A 53 -9.27 11.02 -9.14
CA GLY A 53 -10.08 9.89 -8.65
C GLY A 53 -9.33 8.86 -7.81
N SER A 54 -8.03 9.04 -7.54
CA SER A 54 -7.28 8.23 -6.57
C SER A 54 -7.61 8.67 -5.14
N ASN A 55 -8.83 8.37 -4.69
CA ASN A 55 -9.39 8.78 -3.41
C ASN A 55 -8.96 7.92 -2.21
N PHE A 56 -8.36 6.74 -2.43
CA PHE A 56 -7.77 5.93 -1.37
C PHE A 56 -6.35 6.41 -1.08
N ILE A 57 -6.14 7.01 0.09
CA ILE A 57 -4.84 7.52 0.55
C ILE A 57 -4.25 6.54 1.56
N ASN A 58 -3.05 6.03 1.27
CA ASN A 58 -2.34 5.09 2.13
C ASN A 58 -1.15 5.75 2.83
N THR A 59 -1.07 5.57 4.15
CA THR A 59 -0.01 6.09 5.02
C THR A 59 0.34 5.08 6.11
N GLY A 60 1.24 5.44 7.03
CA GLY A 60 1.65 4.59 8.14
C GLY A 60 2.22 5.41 9.30
N ALA A 61 2.06 4.87 10.52
CA ALA A 61 2.55 5.46 11.77
C ALA A 61 4.07 5.68 11.79
N PHE A 62 4.81 4.85 11.07
CA PHE A 62 6.28 4.85 11.03
C PHE A 62 6.84 5.36 9.69
N TYR A 63 6.03 6.04 8.85
CA TYR A 63 6.49 6.62 7.59
C TYR A 63 7.27 7.92 7.81
N GLY A 64 8.37 7.81 8.51
CA GLY A 64 9.27 8.91 8.84
C GLY A 64 10.58 8.34 9.38
N PRO A 65 11.63 9.16 9.48
CA PRO A 65 12.90 8.72 10.07
C PRO A 65 12.71 8.41 11.56
N PRO A 66 13.61 7.64 12.21
CA PRO A 66 13.51 7.33 13.64
C PRO A 66 13.42 8.58 14.55
N THR A 67 13.96 9.71 14.11
CA THR A 67 13.85 11.00 14.80
C THR A 67 12.43 11.58 14.77
N ASN A 68 11.66 11.32 13.70
CA ASN A 68 10.26 11.68 13.58
C ASN A 68 9.45 10.60 12.83
N PRO A 69 9.10 9.47 13.48
CA PRO A 69 8.38 8.36 12.86
C PRO A 69 7.05 8.75 12.24
N TYR A 70 6.33 9.67 12.90
CA TYR A 70 5.00 10.12 12.52
C TYR A 70 4.98 11.20 11.42
N ALA A 71 6.12 11.48 10.77
CA ALA A 71 6.25 12.58 9.82
C ALA A 71 5.16 12.57 8.71
N ASN A 72 4.77 11.41 8.20
CA ASN A 72 3.72 11.30 7.19
C ASN A 72 2.33 11.64 7.72
N LEU A 73 2.00 11.22 8.94
CA LEU A 73 0.73 11.57 9.60
C LEU A 73 0.65 13.07 9.87
N GLN A 74 1.75 13.68 10.33
CA GLN A 74 1.84 15.11 10.55
C GLN A 74 1.71 15.90 9.24
N LEU A 75 2.30 15.41 8.14
CA LEU A 75 2.10 15.97 6.80
C LEU A 75 0.62 15.91 6.38
N LEU A 76 -0.03 14.76 6.56
CA LEU A 76 -1.46 14.61 6.23
C LEU A 76 -2.36 15.46 7.13
N LYS A 77 -2.02 15.65 8.41
CA LYS A 77 -2.72 16.58 9.30
C LYS A 77 -2.69 17.99 8.74
N ARG A 78 -1.49 18.52 8.43
CA ARG A 78 -1.35 19.86 7.85
C ARG A 78 -2.07 19.99 6.50
N PHE A 79 -2.05 18.93 5.68
CA PHE A 79 -2.81 18.88 4.44
C PHE A 79 -4.33 19.04 4.68
N TYR A 80 -4.92 18.25 5.58
CA TYR A 80 -6.36 18.31 5.85
C TYR A 80 -6.78 19.57 6.62
N ASP A 81 -5.88 20.20 7.37
CA ASP A 81 -6.13 21.51 7.97
C ASP A 81 -6.17 22.61 6.91
N ALA A 82 -5.24 22.58 5.95
CA ALA A 82 -5.20 23.53 4.84
C ALA A 82 -6.31 23.29 3.80
N HIS A 83 -6.79 22.05 3.69
CA HIS A 83 -7.75 21.62 2.67
C HIS A 83 -8.87 20.73 3.27
N PRO A 84 -9.73 21.28 4.15
CA PRO A 84 -10.71 20.50 4.90
C PRO A 84 -11.71 19.73 4.04
N ASP A 85 -12.07 20.25 2.85
CA ASP A 85 -12.97 19.59 1.90
C ASP A 85 -12.43 18.23 1.40
N TYR A 86 -11.13 17.99 1.49
CA TYR A 86 -10.54 16.71 1.10
C TYR A 86 -10.80 15.61 2.13
N LYS A 87 -11.18 15.93 3.38
CA LYS A 87 -11.50 14.92 4.40
C LYS A 87 -12.65 14.00 3.96
N SER A 88 -13.68 14.55 3.30
CA SER A 88 -14.82 13.80 2.76
C SER A 88 -14.57 13.24 1.35
N LYS A 89 -13.50 13.67 0.67
CA LYS A 89 -13.12 13.17 -0.66
C LYS A 89 -12.16 11.98 -0.60
N THR A 90 -11.62 11.66 0.56
CA THR A 90 -10.63 10.61 0.73
C THR A 90 -11.07 9.52 1.68
N ILE A 91 -10.59 8.31 1.41
CA ILE A 91 -10.57 7.18 2.34
C ILE A 91 -9.13 7.05 2.84
N LEU A 92 -8.90 7.23 4.13
CA LEU A 92 -7.57 7.15 4.73
C LEU A 92 -7.30 5.76 5.30
N SER A 93 -6.30 5.07 4.74
CA SER A 93 -5.76 3.81 5.25
C SER A 93 -4.44 4.06 5.97
N VAL A 94 -4.34 3.61 7.23
CA VAL A 94 -3.15 3.80 8.06
C VAL A 94 -2.58 2.45 8.50
N LYS A 95 -1.29 2.24 8.21
CA LYS A 95 -0.52 1.13 8.77
C LYS A 95 -0.04 1.43 10.18
N GLY A 96 -0.21 0.46 11.07
CA GLY A 96 0.31 0.50 12.43
C GLY A 96 0.72 -0.88 12.93
N GLY A 97 0.59 -1.10 14.24
CA GLY A 97 0.87 -2.37 14.91
C GLY A 97 2.36 -2.59 15.15
N MET A 98 3.13 -1.51 15.28
CA MET A 98 4.57 -1.53 15.56
C MET A 98 4.90 -0.56 16.70
N PRO A 99 5.55 -0.99 17.79
CA PRO A 99 5.92 -0.11 18.89
C PRO A 99 6.90 0.99 18.43
N ILE A 100 6.43 2.23 18.35
CA ILE A 100 7.21 3.36 17.81
C ILE A 100 8.44 3.68 18.67
N ASP A 101 8.39 3.48 19.98
CA ASP A 101 9.55 3.72 20.85
C ASP A 101 10.74 2.81 20.51
N LYS A 102 10.48 1.56 20.12
CA LYS A 102 11.52 0.64 19.64
C LYS A 102 12.09 1.12 18.31
N TYR A 103 11.25 1.63 17.41
CA TYR A 103 11.72 2.22 16.15
C TYR A 103 12.60 3.45 16.38
N ARG A 104 12.22 4.35 17.30
CA ARG A 104 13.03 5.51 17.69
C ARG A 104 14.41 5.09 18.19
N ALA A 105 14.47 4.05 19.03
CA ALA A 105 15.69 3.59 19.67
C ALA A 105 16.62 2.78 18.74
N LEU A 106 16.05 1.93 17.87
CA LEU A 106 16.79 0.90 17.13
C LEU A 106 16.73 1.06 15.61
N GLY A 107 16.04 2.10 15.10
CA GLY A 107 15.74 2.24 13.69
C GLY A 107 15.00 1.02 13.15
N MET A 108 15.31 0.60 11.92
CA MET A 108 14.61 -0.52 11.25
C MET A 108 14.59 -1.82 12.06
N ALA A 109 15.58 -2.08 12.92
CA ALA A 109 15.60 -3.26 13.79
C ALA A 109 14.51 -3.22 14.89
N GLY A 110 13.98 -2.04 15.19
CA GLY A 110 12.90 -1.81 16.14
C GLY A 110 11.49 -1.94 15.55
N LEU A 111 11.33 -2.00 14.23
CA LEU A 111 10.04 -2.23 13.56
C LEU A 111 9.66 -3.70 13.64
N LYS A 112 9.16 -4.12 14.81
CA LYS A 112 8.64 -5.46 15.04
C LYS A 112 7.13 -5.39 15.28
N PRO A 113 6.35 -6.31 14.69
CA PRO A 113 4.91 -6.35 14.94
C PRO A 113 4.63 -6.72 16.40
N ASP A 114 3.60 -6.10 16.96
CA ASP A 114 3.04 -6.43 18.27
C ASP A 114 1.53 -6.21 18.18
N SER A 115 0.80 -7.31 18.29
CA SER A 115 -0.65 -7.38 18.15
C SER A 115 -1.39 -7.40 19.48
N SER A 116 -0.68 -7.21 20.60
CA SER A 116 -1.33 -7.14 21.91
C SER A 116 -2.31 -5.97 21.94
N LEU A 117 -3.42 -6.17 22.66
CA LEU A 117 -4.50 -5.18 22.72
C LEU A 117 -4.00 -3.83 23.24
N GLU A 118 -3.12 -3.84 24.24
CA GLU A 118 -2.50 -2.65 24.83
C GLU A 118 -1.67 -1.89 23.79
N THR A 119 -0.77 -2.59 23.07
CA THR A 119 0.07 -1.95 22.05
C THR A 119 -0.74 -1.41 20.89
N LEU A 120 -1.74 -2.16 20.39
CA LEU A 120 -2.60 -1.70 19.30
C LEU A 120 -3.42 -0.47 19.69
N GLU A 121 -3.95 -0.45 20.92
CA GLU A 121 -4.69 0.71 21.41
C GLU A 121 -3.78 1.93 21.58
N ALA A 122 -2.59 1.76 22.14
CA ALA A 122 -1.62 2.84 22.29
C ALA A 122 -1.20 3.42 20.93
N ASP A 123 -0.92 2.57 19.95
CA ASP A 123 -0.56 2.98 18.58
C ASP A 123 -1.71 3.76 17.93
N LEU A 124 -2.94 3.23 17.96
CA LEU A 124 -4.11 3.91 17.40
C LEU A 124 -4.38 5.26 18.06
N ARG A 125 -4.23 5.38 19.38
CA ARG A 125 -4.37 6.66 20.09
C ARG A 125 -3.31 7.66 19.65
N ALA A 126 -2.05 7.22 19.53
CA ALA A 126 -0.98 8.07 19.03
C ALA A 126 -1.25 8.52 17.58
N ILE A 127 -1.68 7.61 16.69
CA ILE A 127 -2.05 7.95 15.31
C ILE A 127 -3.16 9.02 15.30
N ARG A 128 -4.22 8.84 16.09
CA ARG A 128 -5.32 9.81 16.21
C ARG A 128 -4.85 11.17 16.72
N GLU A 129 -3.92 11.19 17.67
CA GLU A 129 -3.30 12.42 18.17
C GLU A 129 -2.55 13.16 17.03
N GLN A 130 -1.71 12.45 16.26
CA GLN A 130 -0.96 13.04 15.15
C GLN A 130 -1.87 13.56 14.03
N LEU A 131 -2.99 12.89 13.78
CA LEU A 131 -4.03 13.32 12.84
C LEU A 131 -5.00 14.35 13.43
N GLY A 132 -4.87 14.69 14.72
CA GLY A 132 -5.81 15.55 15.46
C GLY A 132 -7.27 15.08 15.33
N THR A 133 -7.49 13.77 15.23
CA THR A 133 -8.80 13.19 14.91
C THR A 133 -9.86 13.60 15.94
N ASP A 134 -9.53 13.53 17.24
CA ASP A 134 -10.42 13.94 18.33
C ASP A 134 -10.66 15.47 18.39
N GLN A 135 -9.97 16.24 17.55
CA GLN A 135 -10.09 17.69 17.39
C GLN A 135 -10.74 18.07 16.04
N GLY A 136 -11.45 17.13 15.39
CA GLY A 136 -12.08 17.33 14.09
C GLY A 136 -11.13 17.15 12.90
N GLY A 137 -9.98 16.52 13.13
CA GLY A 137 -9.04 16.08 12.11
C GLY A 137 -9.58 14.93 11.25
N LYS A 138 -8.72 14.32 10.44
CA LYS A 138 -9.14 13.19 9.58
C LYS A 138 -9.30 11.93 10.44
N GLU A 139 -10.45 11.27 10.32
CA GLU A 139 -10.70 9.94 10.89
C GLU A 139 -9.87 8.85 10.18
N ILE A 140 -9.56 7.78 10.92
CA ILE A 140 -8.94 6.58 10.39
C ILE A 140 -10.05 5.72 9.78
N ASP A 141 -10.24 5.80 8.47
CA ASP A 141 -11.27 5.01 7.78
C ASP A 141 -10.88 3.53 7.74
N ILE A 142 -9.60 3.23 7.49
CA ILE A 142 -9.07 1.88 7.42
C ILE A 142 -7.80 1.79 8.26
N TYR A 143 -7.70 0.73 9.06
CA TYR A 143 -6.49 0.41 9.82
C TYR A 143 -6.01 -0.99 9.46
N GLU A 144 -4.70 -1.12 9.30
CA GLU A 144 -4.05 -2.40 9.07
C GLU A 144 -2.77 -2.52 9.90
N MET A 145 -2.54 -3.72 10.45
CA MET A 145 -1.23 -4.04 10.98
C MET A 145 -0.25 -4.18 9.83
N ALA A 146 0.89 -3.49 9.89
CA ALA A 146 1.87 -3.52 8.82
C ALA A 146 2.44 -4.94 8.56
N ARG A 147 2.53 -5.77 9.61
CA ARG A 147 2.96 -7.17 9.56
C ARG A 147 2.18 -8.01 10.55
N ARG A 148 2.07 -9.31 10.26
CA ARG A 148 1.57 -10.29 11.22
C ARG A 148 2.50 -10.40 12.42
N ASP A 149 1.93 -10.36 13.61
CA ASP A 149 2.64 -10.71 14.84
C ASP A 149 2.72 -12.25 14.97
N PRO A 150 3.93 -12.86 14.96
CA PRO A 150 4.05 -14.31 15.09
C PRO A 150 3.73 -14.81 16.51
N ALA A 151 3.63 -13.93 17.51
CA ALA A 151 3.27 -14.30 18.88
C ALA A 151 1.76 -14.54 19.09
N ALA A 152 0.93 -14.26 18.09
CA ALA A 152 -0.52 -14.43 18.16
C ALA A 152 -1.09 -15.21 16.96
N SER A 153 -2.23 -15.88 17.18
CA SER A 153 -3.04 -16.45 16.09
C SER A 153 -3.74 -15.34 15.33
N VAL A 154 -4.04 -15.55 14.04
CA VAL A 154 -4.75 -14.55 13.25
C VAL A 154 -6.13 -14.26 13.84
N THR A 155 -6.83 -15.29 14.35
CA THR A 155 -8.08 -15.14 15.08
C THR A 155 -7.96 -14.17 16.26
N GLN A 156 -6.92 -14.31 17.10
CA GLN A 156 -6.72 -13.40 18.24
C GLN A 156 -6.42 -11.97 17.77
N ILE A 157 -5.60 -11.82 16.73
CA ILE A 157 -5.30 -10.50 16.14
C ILE A 157 -6.59 -9.83 15.66
N MET A 158 -7.45 -10.56 14.93
CA MET A 158 -8.71 -10.03 14.42
C MET A 158 -9.66 -9.65 15.55
N HIS A 159 -9.78 -10.44 16.61
CA HIS A 159 -10.59 -10.05 17.78
C HIS A 159 -10.05 -8.79 18.47
N ASN A 160 -8.73 -8.64 18.60
CA ASN A 160 -8.14 -7.42 19.14
C ASN A 160 -8.46 -6.21 18.24
N MET A 161 -8.29 -6.33 16.92
CA MET A 161 -8.64 -5.27 15.97
C MET A 161 -10.14 -4.92 16.02
N LEU A 162 -11.03 -5.91 16.05
CA LEU A 162 -12.48 -5.71 16.18
C LEU A 162 -12.83 -4.92 17.45
N SER A 163 -12.23 -5.28 18.59
CA SER A 163 -12.47 -4.59 19.86
C SER A 163 -12.08 -3.10 19.86
N LEU A 164 -11.18 -2.70 18.97
CA LEU A 164 -10.71 -1.31 18.82
C LEU A 164 -11.43 -0.56 17.68
N SER A 165 -12.04 -1.28 16.75
CA SER A 165 -12.76 -0.73 15.59
C SER A 165 -14.12 -0.15 15.95
N SER A 166 -14.81 0.43 14.96
CA SER A 166 -16.21 0.86 15.06
C SER A 166 -17.20 -0.27 14.73
N GLU A 167 -16.72 -1.46 14.41
CA GLU A 167 -17.55 -2.59 14.01
C GLU A 167 -18.35 -3.14 15.19
N THR A 168 -19.55 -3.63 14.89
CA THR A 168 -20.33 -4.47 15.81
C THR A 168 -20.14 -5.92 15.44
N TYR A 169 -19.67 -6.74 16.39
CA TYR A 169 -19.29 -8.13 16.16
C TYR A 169 -19.76 -9.02 17.31
N THR A 170 -19.72 -10.33 17.08
CA THR A 170 -20.00 -11.34 18.12
C THR A 170 -18.69 -11.68 18.83
N ASN A 171 -18.61 -11.43 20.12
CA ASN A 171 -17.43 -11.74 20.92
C ASN A 171 -17.35 -13.25 21.28
N ALA A 172 -16.29 -13.66 21.99
CA ALA A 172 -16.07 -15.05 22.38
C ALA A 172 -17.19 -15.63 23.26
N GLU A 173 -17.90 -14.78 24.01
CA GLU A 173 -19.05 -15.17 24.83
C GLU A 173 -20.37 -15.22 24.05
N GLY A 174 -20.36 -14.97 22.74
CA GLY A 174 -21.56 -14.98 21.89
C GLY A 174 -22.40 -13.69 21.94
N ASN A 175 -21.91 -12.64 22.60
CA ASN A 175 -22.60 -11.37 22.72
C ASN A 175 -22.28 -10.44 21.55
N LYS A 176 -23.30 -9.72 21.07
CA LYS A 176 -23.08 -8.60 20.12
C LYS A 176 -22.51 -7.41 20.88
N VAL A 177 -21.32 -6.98 20.51
CA VAL A 177 -20.62 -5.83 21.11
C VAL A 177 -20.10 -4.90 20.02
N THR A 178 -19.97 -3.61 20.33
CA THR A 178 -19.31 -2.62 19.47
C THR A 178 -17.94 -2.30 20.04
N GLY A 179 -16.93 -2.23 19.17
CA GLY A 179 -15.57 -1.87 19.58
C GLY A 179 -15.45 -0.40 20.03
N LYS A 180 -14.24 0.01 20.39
CA LYS A 180 -13.94 1.36 20.93
C LYS A 180 -14.08 2.50 19.92
N GLY A 181 -14.23 2.21 18.62
CA GLY A 181 -14.39 3.23 17.58
C GLY A 181 -13.13 4.04 17.27
N LEU A 182 -11.94 3.48 17.47
CA LEU A 182 -10.68 4.18 17.18
C LEU A 182 -10.39 4.29 15.68
N PHE A 183 -10.96 3.38 14.88
CA PHE A 183 -10.95 3.37 13.42
C PHE A 183 -12.23 2.68 12.90
N LYS A 184 -12.51 2.74 11.59
CA LYS A 184 -13.77 2.18 11.04
C LYS A 184 -13.63 0.73 10.57
N HIS A 185 -12.74 0.45 9.61
CA HIS A 185 -12.65 -0.85 8.95
C HIS A 185 -11.26 -1.48 9.00
N ILE A 186 -11.23 -2.81 8.89
CA ILE A 186 -10.01 -3.62 8.99
C ILE A 186 -9.45 -3.92 7.58
N SER A 187 -8.16 -3.65 7.38
CA SER A 187 -7.38 -4.16 6.24
C SER A 187 -6.27 -5.09 6.73
N LEU A 188 -5.83 -5.98 5.84
CA LEU A 188 -4.75 -6.93 6.08
C LEU A 188 -3.52 -6.53 5.27
N SER A 189 -2.31 -6.78 5.78
CA SER A 189 -1.07 -6.52 5.04
C SER A 189 -0.10 -7.69 5.17
N GLU A 190 0.48 -8.12 4.05
CA GLU A 190 1.52 -9.18 3.98
C GLU A 190 1.13 -10.53 4.64
N LEU A 191 -0.13 -10.93 4.51
CA LEU A 191 -0.62 -12.25 4.93
C LEU A 191 -0.68 -13.23 3.75
N GLY A 192 -0.35 -14.50 4.02
CA GLY A 192 -0.56 -15.62 3.10
C GLY A 192 -2.02 -16.08 3.04
N LEU A 193 -2.32 -16.97 2.09
CA LEU A 193 -3.70 -17.40 1.80
C LEU A 193 -4.44 -17.95 3.03
N ASP A 194 -3.81 -18.83 3.80
CA ASP A 194 -4.47 -19.48 4.93
C ASP A 194 -4.75 -18.47 6.06
N SER A 195 -3.81 -17.58 6.33
CA SER A 195 -4.00 -16.46 7.26
C SER A 195 -5.10 -15.50 6.80
N ILE A 196 -5.22 -15.23 5.50
CA ILE A 196 -6.32 -14.41 4.95
C ILE A 196 -7.68 -15.11 5.16
N LYS A 197 -7.77 -16.42 4.87
CA LYS A 197 -9.00 -17.20 5.09
C LYS A 197 -9.42 -17.18 6.55
N GLU A 198 -8.47 -17.39 7.47
CA GLU A 198 -8.70 -17.31 8.90
C GLU A 198 -9.22 -15.92 9.29
N ALA A 199 -8.57 -14.85 8.83
CA ALA A 199 -9.01 -13.47 9.12
C ALA A 199 -10.43 -13.18 8.61
N VAL A 200 -10.75 -13.57 7.38
CA VAL A 200 -12.08 -13.39 6.76
C VAL A 200 -13.17 -14.16 7.49
N SER A 201 -12.84 -15.30 8.11
CA SER A 201 -13.80 -16.05 8.94
C SER A 201 -14.17 -15.36 10.25
N VAL A 202 -13.35 -14.41 10.72
CA VAL A 202 -13.49 -13.76 12.03
C VAL A 202 -13.98 -12.31 11.89
N ALA A 203 -13.50 -11.58 10.90
CA ALA A 203 -13.75 -10.15 10.76
C ALA A 203 -14.14 -9.74 9.33
N PRO A 204 -14.96 -8.69 9.16
CA PRO A 204 -15.24 -8.12 7.85
C PRO A 204 -14.00 -7.40 7.31
N ILE A 205 -13.34 -7.99 6.32
CA ILE A 205 -12.11 -7.44 5.73
C ILE A 205 -12.45 -6.49 4.59
N ALA A 206 -12.01 -5.23 4.70
CA ALA A 206 -12.22 -4.20 3.68
C ALA A 206 -11.30 -4.36 2.48
N CYS A 207 -10.05 -4.74 2.70
CA CYS A 207 -9.07 -4.97 1.64
C CYS A 207 -7.82 -5.70 2.17
N VAL A 208 -6.94 -6.09 1.24
CA VAL A 208 -5.64 -6.71 1.54
C VAL A 208 -4.54 -5.96 0.79
N GLU A 209 -3.51 -5.51 1.48
CA GLU A 209 -2.34 -4.88 0.88
C GLU A 209 -1.16 -5.86 0.72
N LEU A 210 -0.69 -6.04 -0.52
CA LEU A 210 0.39 -6.96 -0.89
C LEU A 210 1.31 -6.34 -1.93
N GLU A 211 2.57 -6.76 -1.94
CA GLU A 211 3.46 -6.39 -3.05
C GLU A 211 3.06 -7.19 -4.29
N VAL A 212 2.65 -6.49 -5.35
CA VAL A 212 2.27 -7.10 -6.62
C VAL A 212 2.78 -6.22 -7.75
N SER A 213 3.56 -6.79 -8.66
CA SER A 213 4.15 -6.07 -9.81
C SER A 213 4.56 -7.07 -10.89
N PRO A 214 5.02 -6.63 -12.07
CA PRO A 214 5.59 -7.54 -13.07
C PRO A 214 6.76 -8.41 -12.55
N TRP A 215 7.42 -8.00 -11.46
CA TRP A 215 8.50 -8.75 -10.81
C TRP A 215 8.08 -9.54 -9.58
N GLU A 216 6.81 -9.41 -9.15
CA GLU A 216 6.30 -9.99 -7.91
C GLU A 216 4.92 -10.60 -8.15
N LEU A 217 4.91 -11.92 -8.37
CA LEU A 217 3.72 -12.69 -8.75
C LEU A 217 3.24 -13.63 -7.64
N GLU A 218 3.87 -13.59 -6.47
CA GLU A 218 3.64 -14.58 -5.41
C GLU A 218 2.17 -14.61 -4.94
N ALA A 219 1.49 -13.45 -4.91
CA ALA A 219 0.06 -13.38 -4.60
C ALA A 219 -0.82 -14.18 -5.58
N TYR A 220 -0.42 -14.26 -6.86
CA TYR A 220 -1.10 -15.12 -7.84
C TYR A 220 -0.77 -16.59 -7.60
N ASN A 221 0.52 -16.91 -7.42
CA ASN A 221 1.01 -18.28 -7.24
C ASN A 221 0.42 -18.95 -6.00
N LEU A 222 0.20 -18.19 -4.93
CA LEU A 222 -0.39 -18.64 -3.67
C LEU A 222 -1.93 -18.69 -3.71
N GLY A 223 -2.58 -18.36 -4.84
CA GLY A 223 -4.04 -18.36 -4.96
C GLY A 223 -4.75 -17.23 -4.20
N ILE A 224 -4.01 -16.22 -3.72
CA ILE A 224 -4.59 -15.10 -2.97
C ILE A 224 -5.47 -14.23 -3.87
N VAL A 225 -5.02 -13.96 -5.10
CA VAL A 225 -5.79 -13.18 -6.08
C VAL A 225 -7.13 -13.84 -6.39
N ASP A 226 -7.15 -15.16 -6.58
CA ASP A 226 -8.37 -15.92 -6.86
C ASP A 226 -9.33 -15.89 -5.67
N TYR A 227 -8.82 -16.12 -4.46
CA TYR A 227 -9.62 -16.07 -3.24
C TYR A 227 -10.22 -14.68 -3.02
N CYS A 228 -9.42 -13.63 -3.12
CA CYS A 228 -9.87 -12.25 -2.97
C CYS A 228 -10.92 -11.87 -4.03
N SER A 229 -10.77 -12.37 -5.27
CA SER A 229 -11.77 -12.20 -6.34
C SER A 229 -13.11 -12.86 -5.98
N GLN A 230 -13.08 -14.12 -5.54
CA GLN A 230 -14.29 -14.85 -5.13
C GLN A 230 -15.01 -14.19 -3.94
N HIS A 231 -14.25 -13.60 -3.01
CA HIS A 231 -14.77 -12.95 -1.81
C HIS A 231 -15.01 -11.44 -1.97
N LYS A 232 -14.77 -10.87 -3.16
CA LYS A 232 -14.93 -9.44 -3.46
C LYS A 232 -14.11 -8.53 -2.53
N ILE A 233 -12.87 -8.93 -2.26
CA ILE A 233 -11.92 -8.19 -1.42
C ILE A 233 -10.87 -7.56 -2.34
N PRO A 234 -10.76 -6.23 -2.42
CA PRO A 234 -9.71 -5.60 -3.22
C PRO A 234 -8.31 -5.88 -2.68
N ILE A 235 -7.36 -6.03 -3.60
CA ILE A 235 -5.94 -6.12 -3.31
C ILE A 235 -5.29 -4.77 -3.64
N LEU A 236 -4.79 -4.08 -2.63
CA LEU A 236 -3.97 -2.88 -2.78
C LEU A 236 -2.55 -3.33 -3.14
N ALA A 237 -2.21 -3.23 -4.42
CA ALA A 237 -0.93 -3.69 -4.95
C ALA A 237 0.15 -2.63 -4.73
N TYR A 238 0.90 -2.73 -3.63
CA TYR A 238 1.96 -1.78 -3.32
C TYR A 238 3.25 -2.10 -4.09
N SER A 239 4.09 -1.07 -4.28
CA SER A 239 5.26 -1.12 -5.16
C SER A 239 4.97 -1.63 -6.59
N PRO A 240 3.86 -1.20 -7.23
CA PRO A 240 3.42 -1.76 -8.51
C PRO A 240 4.40 -1.49 -9.67
N THR A 241 5.31 -0.53 -9.49
CA THR A 241 6.36 -0.15 -10.45
C THR A 241 7.68 -0.89 -10.23
N GLY A 242 7.69 -1.96 -9.41
CA GLY A 242 8.92 -2.69 -9.07
C GLY A 242 9.91 -1.81 -8.33
N LYS A 243 9.47 -1.08 -7.29
CA LYS A 243 10.31 -0.11 -6.53
C LYS A 243 10.91 1.02 -7.38
N GLY A 244 10.30 1.32 -8.53
CA GLY A 244 10.70 2.39 -9.45
C GLY A 244 11.42 1.91 -10.71
N ILE A 245 11.71 0.62 -10.86
CA ILE A 245 12.34 0.05 -12.07
C ILE A 245 11.51 0.42 -13.31
N LEU A 246 10.19 0.30 -13.23
CA LEU A 246 9.28 0.58 -14.34
C LEU A 246 9.17 2.08 -14.69
N SER A 247 9.63 2.97 -13.80
CA SER A 247 9.59 4.42 -14.06
C SER A 247 10.61 4.87 -15.09
N GLY A 248 11.64 4.06 -15.36
CA GLY A 248 12.76 4.39 -16.24
C GLY A 248 13.82 5.31 -15.64
N ASN A 249 13.60 5.83 -14.43
CA ASN A 249 14.54 6.74 -13.75
C ASN A 249 15.66 6.01 -12.99
N ILE A 250 15.52 4.70 -12.74
CA ILE A 250 16.52 3.88 -12.06
C ILE A 250 17.13 2.96 -13.12
N ARG A 251 18.31 3.30 -13.63
CA ARG A 251 19.06 2.50 -14.61
C ARG A 251 20.36 1.94 -14.03
N SER A 252 20.80 2.50 -12.92
CA SER A 252 21.98 2.12 -12.16
C SER A 252 21.77 2.42 -10.67
N LEU A 253 22.61 1.84 -9.81
CA LEU A 253 22.54 2.11 -8.37
C LEU A 253 22.81 3.59 -8.05
N SER A 254 23.60 4.31 -8.89
CA SER A 254 23.88 5.73 -8.70
C SER A 254 22.69 6.66 -8.95
N ASP A 255 21.61 6.17 -9.58
CA ASP A 255 20.38 6.94 -9.74
C ASP A 255 19.55 7.04 -8.44
N LEU A 256 19.91 6.26 -7.41
CA LEU A 256 19.30 6.32 -6.09
C LEU A 256 20.05 7.30 -5.18
N PRO A 257 19.37 8.05 -4.29
CA PRO A 257 20.04 8.81 -3.24
C PRO A 257 20.95 7.91 -2.38
N GLU A 258 22.04 8.47 -1.85
CA GLU A 258 23.06 7.72 -1.09
C GLU A 258 22.46 6.95 0.10
N ASN A 259 21.52 7.56 0.82
CA ASN A 259 20.87 6.98 2.00
C ASN A 259 19.56 6.24 1.68
N ASP A 260 19.28 5.95 0.42
CA ASP A 260 18.04 5.28 0.02
C ASP A 260 18.06 3.79 0.38
N ILE A 261 17.06 3.33 1.14
CA ILE A 261 16.91 1.93 1.57
C ILE A 261 16.94 0.93 0.40
N ARG A 262 16.53 1.37 -0.80
CA ARG A 262 16.52 0.57 -2.02
C ARG A 262 17.91 0.12 -2.44
N ARG A 263 18.97 0.85 -2.05
CA ARG A 263 20.36 0.44 -2.29
C ARG A 263 20.75 -0.86 -1.58
N HIS A 264 19.96 -1.28 -0.59
CA HIS A 264 20.18 -2.51 0.16
C HIS A 264 19.21 -3.65 -0.23
N MET A 265 18.41 -3.48 -1.29
CA MET A 265 17.50 -4.52 -1.78
C MET A 265 18.18 -5.39 -2.85
N ASP A 266 18.10 -6.71 -2.70
CA ASP A 266 18.70 -7.64 -3.66
C ASP A 266 18.24 -7.37 -5.10
N ARG A 267 16.96 -7.09 -5.32
CA ARG A 267 16.39 -6.78 -6.65
C ARG A 267 17.05 -5.58 -7.34
N LEU A 268 17.61 -4.65 -6.57
CA LEU A 268 18.21 -3.40 -7.04
C LEU A 268 19.74 -3.39 -6.89
N SER A 269 20.35 -4.51 -6.50
CA SER A 269 21.81 -4.64 -6.53
C SER A 269 22.33 -4.44 -7.96
N GLU A 270 23.58 -4.02 -8.09
CA GLU A 270 24.19 -3.76 -9.39
C GLU A 270 24.09 -4.96 -10.34
N GLU A 271 24.31 -6.18 -9.82
CA GLU A 271 24.18 -7.42 -10.59
C GLU A 271 22.74 -7.73 -11.04
N ASN A 272 21.76 -7.48 -10.17
CA ASN A 272 20.37 -7.89 -10.41
C ASN A 272 19.57 -6.82 -11.18
N LEU A 273 19.88 -5.54 -10.99
CA LEU A 273 19.16 -4.44 -11.62
C LEU A 273 19.24 -4.52 -13.14
N ALA A 274 20.41 -4.85 -13.71
CA ALA A 274 20.58 -5.00 -15.16
C ALA A 274 19.61 -6.04 -15.75
N LYS A 275 19.52 -7.22 -15.12
CA LYS A 275 18.59 -8.29 -15.52
C LYS A 275 17.13 -7.82 -15.37
N ASN A 276 16.78 -7.21 -14.24
CA ASN A 276 15.42 -6.73 -13.97
C ASN A 276 14.97 -5.61 -14.92
N LEU A 277 15.91 -4.81 -15.45
CA LEU A 277 15.64 -3.77 -16.44
C LEU A 277 15.25 -4.33 -17.80
N GLU A 278 15.59 -5.57 -18.13
CA GLU A 278 15.16 -6.23 -19.37
C GLU A 278 13.63 -6.25 -19.45
N LEU A 279 12.94 -6.69 -18.39
CA LEU A 279 11.48 -6.67 -18.33
C LEU A 279 10.92 -5.24 -18.41
N ALA A 280 11.56 -4.26 -17.78
CA ALA A 280 11.10 -2.86 -17.89
C ALA A 280 11.26 -2.29 -19.31
N ASN A 281 12.31 -2.69 -20.04
CA ASN A 281 12.51 -2.29 -21.43
C ASN A 281 11.44 -2.91 -22.33
N GLU A 282 11.01 -4.13 -22.05
CA GLU A 282 9.88 -4.77 -22.75
C GLU A 282 8.58 -4.00 -22.55
N PHE A 283 8.24 -3.66 -21.31
CA PHE A 283 7.07 -2.82 -21.03
C PHE A 283 7.17 -1.45 -21.70
N ARG A 284 8.37 -0.85 -21.76
CA ARG A 284 8.57 0.42 -22.46
C ARG A 284 8.31 0.29 -23.96
N SER A 285 8.88 -0.72 -24.60
CA SER A 285 8.70 -0.97 -26.03
C SER A 285 7.23 -1.18 -26.39
N VAL A 286 6.50 -1.98 -25.59
CA VAL A 286 5.06 -2.21 -25.79
C VAL A 286 4.24 -0.94 -25.54
N ALA A 287 4.63 -0.12 -24.55
CA ALA A 287 3.92 1.12 -24.21
C ALA A 287 4.02 2.16 -25.33
N GLU A 288 5.18 2.25 -26.00
CA GLU A 288 5.42 3.13 -27.15
C GLU A 288 4.59 2.73 -28.39
N GLN A 289 4.24 1.44 -28.51
CA GLN A 289 3.43 0.90 -29.61
C GLN A 289 1.91 1.09 -29.41
N GLN A 290 1.48 1.52 -28.23
CA GLN A 290 0.07 1.79 -27.96
C GLN A 290 -0.43 3.01 -28.75
N SER A 291 -1.73 3.08 -28.99
CA SER A 291 -2.38 4.23 -29.63
C SER A 291 -3.53 4.76 -28.76
N PRO A 292 -3.37 5.89 -28.04
CA PRO A 292 -2.16 6.71 -27.96
C PRO A 292 -1.00 6.02 -27.21
N PRO A 293 0.26 6.45 -27.41
CA PRO A 293 1.41 5.92 -26.66
C PRO A 293 1.25 6.12 -25.16
N LEU A 294 1.71 5.13 -24.39
CA LEU A 294 1.69 5.15 -22.93
C LEU A 294 3.10 5.27 -22.36
N THR A 295 3.22 5.69 -21.10
CA THR A 295 4.45 5.43 -20.35
C THR A 295 4.52 3.97 -19.92
N ALA A 296 5.73 3.44 -19.73
CA ALA A 296 5.92 2.09 -19.18
C ALA A 296 5.21 1.89 -17.84
N THR A 297 5.16 2.94 -17.01
CA THR A 297 4.41 2.94 -15.74
C THR A 297 2.92 2.82 -15.99
N GLN A 298 2.33 3.63 -16.88
CA GLN A 298 0.90 3.51 -17.20
C GLN A 298 0.56 2.12 -17.74
N LEU A 299 1.37 1.57 -18.64
CA LEU A 299 1.17 0.22 -19.17
C LEU A 299 1.21 -0.83 -18.06
N GLY A 300 2.18 -0.77 -17.14
CA GLY A 300 2.26 -1.75 -16.05
C GLY A 300 1.12 -1.65 -15.03
N LEU A 301 0.65 -0.43 -14.73
CA LEU A 301 -0.53 -0.25 -13.88
C LEU A 301 -1.80 -0.78 -14.57
N ALA A 302 -1.99 -0.47 -15.87
CA ALA A 302 -3.09 -1.00 -16.67
C ALA A 302 -3.05 -2.54 -16.77
N TRP A 303 -1.86 -3.11 -16.95
CA TRP A 303 -1.64 -4.56 -16.95
C TRP A 303 -2.06 -5.21 -15.62
N LEU A 304 -1.66 -4.63 -14.47
CA LEU A 304 -2.07 -5.13 -13.15
C LEU A 304 -3.60 -5.15 -12.99
N MET A 305 -4.26 -4.05 -13.38
CA MET A 305 -5.72 -3.95 -13.30
C MET A 305 -6.44 -4.90 -14.26
N ALA A 306 -5.85 -5.17 -15.43
CA ALA A 306 -6.38 -6.13 -16.40
C ALA A 306 -6.15 -7.59 -15.99
N SER A 307 -5.14 -7.86 -15.15
CA SER A 307 -4.84 -9.21 -14.65
C SER A 307 -5.81 -9.69 -13.57
N SER A 308 -6.51 -8.79 -12.87
CA SER A 308 -7.60 -9.15 -11.98
C SER A 308 -8.50 -7.95 -11.65
N ASN A 309 -9.80 -8.18 -11.59
CA ASN A 309 -10.79 -7.16 -11.25
C ASN A 309 -10.66 -6.63 -9.82
N VAL A 310 -10.00 -7.36 -8.91
CA VAL A 310 -9.79 -6.92 -7.52
C VAL A 310 -8.47 -6.21 -7.29
N ILE A 311 -7.55 -6.17 -8.27
CA ILE A 311 -6.26 -5.49 -8.09
C ILE A 311 -6.43 -3.98 -8.30
N VAL A 312 -5.96 -3.23 -7.30
CA VAL A 312 -5.89 -1.77 -7.26
C VAL A 312 -4.44 -1.37 -7.03
N PRO A 313 -3.71 -0.95 -8.07
CA PRO A 313 -2.33 -0.49 -7.92
C PRO A 313 -2.22 0.70 -6.96
N LEU A 314 -1.22 0.66 -6.09
CA LEU A 314 -0.92 1.69 -5.08
C LEU A 314 0.46 2.33 -5.35
N PRO A 315 0.63 3.10 -6.45
CA PRO A 315 1.86 3.84 -6.69
C PRO A 315 2.00 5.03 -5.74
N GLY A 316 3.24 5.34 -5.36
CA GLY A 316 3.59 6.55 -4.61
C GLY A 316 4.41 7.52 -5.46
N THR A 317 4.24 8.82 -5.23
CA THR A 317 5.04 9.88 -5.86
C THR A 317 4.91 11.19 -5.08
N SER A 318 5.90 12.06 -5.21
CA SER A 318 5.87 13.45 -4.72
C SER A 318 5.65 14.47 -5.85
N LYS A 319 5.28 14.03 -7.06
CA LYS A 319 5.08 14.92 -8.22
C LYS A 319 3.64 14.87 -8.70
N ALA A 320 2.95 16.01 -8.68
CA ALA A 320 1.56 16.15 -9.11
C ALA A 320 1.30 15.62 -10.53
N ALA A 321 2.21 15.88 -11.48
CA ALA A 321 2.11 15.35 -12.84
C ALA A 321 2.12 13.81 -12.88
N ARG A 322 2.94 13.17 -12.05
CA ARG A 322 3.01 11.69 -11.95
C ARG A 322 1.80 11.11 -11.24
N ALA A 323 1.24 11.80 -10.26
CA ALA A 323 -0.01 11.38 -9.63
C ALA A 323 -1.16 11.32 -10.65
N LYS A 324 -1.30 12.36 -11.50
CA LYS A 324 -2.30 12.39 -12.59
C LYS A 324 -2.04 11.32 -13.64
N GLU A 325 -0.79 11.17 -14.08
CA GLU A 325 -0.36 10.16 -15.05
C GLU A 325 -0.68 8.74 -14.58
N ASN A 326 -0.38 8.43 -13.31
CA ASN A 326 -0.64 7.14 -12.68
C ASN A 326 -2.14 6.85 -12.57
N ALA A 327 -2.94 7.83 -12.11
CA ALA A 327 -4.39 7.68 -12.02
C ALA A 327 -5.01 7.40 -13.40
N ALA A 328 -4.58 8.15 -14.43
CA ALA A 328 -5.05 7.97 -15.80
C ALA A 328 -4.81 6.56 -16.36
N ALA A 329 -3.91 5.77 -15.77
CA ALA A 329 -3.69 4.38 -16.17
C ALA A 329 -4.98 3.53 -16.13
N ALA A 330 -5.92 3.86 -15.25
CA ALA A 330 -7.21 3.17 -15.13
C ALA A 330 -8.16 3.41 -16.31
N GLY A 331 -7.87 4.40 -17.17
CA GLY A 331 -8.62 4.66 -18.40
C GLY A 331 -8.17 3.83 -19.60
N PHE A 332 -7.03 3.12 -19.52
CA PHE A 332 -6.51 2.36 -20.64
C PHE A 332 -6.98 0.91 -20.60
N GLN A 333 -7.56 0.47 -21.72
CA GLN A 333 -7.91 -0.92 -21.96
C GLN A 333 -6.82 -1.54 -22.82
N LEU A 334 -6.16 -2.58 -22.31
CA LEU A 334 -5.21 -3.36 -23.10
C LEU A 334 -6.00 -4.24 -24.06
N ASP A 335 -5.62 -4.22 -25.34
CA ASP A 335 -6.16 -5.21 -26.26
C ASP A 335 -5.73 -6.64 -25.83
N PRO A 336 -6.54 -7.67 -26.14
CA PRO A 336 -6.27 -9.03 -25.68
C PRO A 336 -4.89 -9.55 -26.12
N GLN A 337 -4.44 -9.22 -27.33
CA GLN A 337 -3.16 -9.71 -27.85
C GLN A 337 -1.97 -9.07 -27.11
N THR A 338 -2.01 -7.77 -26.85
CA THR A 338 -1.00 -7.07 -26.03
C THR A 338 -0.98 -7.64 -24.62
N LYS A 339 -2.15 -7.86 -24.01
CA LYS A 339 -2.26 -8.44 -22.66
C LYS A 339 -1.64 -9.84 -22.60
N ASP A 340 -1.97 -10.71 -23.54
CA ASP A 340 -1.44 -12.08 -23.60
C ASP A 340 0.08 -12.10 -23.80
N ASN A 341 0.59 -11.21 -24.67
CA ASN A 341 2.04 -11.08 -24.90
C ASN A 341 2.78 -10.64 -23.63
N LEU A 342 2.23 -9.66 -22.90
CA LEU A 342 2.80 -9.22 -21.61
C LEU A 342 2.72 -10.33 -20.56
N ASP A 343 1.62 -11.08 -20.49
CA ASP A 343 1.47 -12.20 -19.56
C ASP A 343 2.51 -13.30 -19.80
N GLN A 344 2.76 -13.64 -21.06
CA GLN A 344 3.80 -14.60 -21.41
C GLN A 344 5.19 -14.11 -21.00
N LYS A 345 5.52 -12.85 -21.32
CA LYS A 345 6.80 -12.24 -20.92
C LYS A 345 6.98 -12.24 -19.41
N VAL A 346 5.96 -11.80 -18.66
CA VAL A 346 5.99 -11.74 -17.20
C VAL A 346 6.12 -13.14 -16.58
N LYS A 347 5.39 -14.14 -17.08
CA LYS A 347 5.46 -15.53 -16.57
C LYS A 347 6.80 -16.20 -16.84
N GLN A 348 7.43 -15.90 -17.98
CA GLN A 348 8.74 -16.47 -18.35
C GLN A 348 9.91 -15.73 -17.68
N PHE A 349 9.71 -14.47 -17.29
CA PHE A 349 10.75 -13.67 -16.69
C PHE A 349 11.10 -14.15 -15.28
N LYS A 350 12.38 -14.45 -15.06
CA LYS A 350 12.89 -14.80 -13.73
C LYS A 350 13.45 -13.54 -13.06
N THR A 351 12.70 -12.98 -12.12
CA THR A 351 13.16 -11.86 -11.29
C THR A 351 14.51 -12.19 -10.64
N ALA A 352 15.48 -11.31 -10.83
CA ALA A 352 16.81 -11.44 -10.24
C ALA A 352 16.81 -10.82 -8.84
N GLY A 353 17.28 -11.57 -7.85
CA GLY A 353 17.29 -11.16 -6.44
C GLY A 353 15.91 -11.17 -5.77
N GLY A 354 15.90 -11.22 -4.43
CA GLY A 354 14.66 -11.13 -3.66
C GLY A 354 14.17 -9.68 -3.44
N ARG A 355 12.95 -9.53 -2.93
CA ARG A 355 12.31 -8.24 -2.57
C ARG A 355 13.19 -7.37 -1.66
N TYR A 356 13.85 -8.02 -0.70
CA TYR A 356 14.77 -7.43 0.27
C TYR A 356 16.03 -8.28 0.33
N ASN A 357 17.10 -7.81 0.96
CA ASN A 357 18.27 -8.65 1.24
C ASN A 357 17.97 -9.83 2.18
N GLU A 358 18.88 -10.80 2.23
CA GLU A 358 18.73 -12.02 3.03
C GLU A 358 18.43 -11.72 4.51
N ASN A 359 19.16 -10.78 5.11
CA ASN A 359 18.94 -10.38 6.50
C ASN A 359 17.52 -9.84 6.71
N SER A 360 17.04 -8.98 5.82
CA SER A 360 15.70 -8.42 5.91
C SER A 360 14.62 -9.49 5.73
N ARG A 361 14.79 -10.43 4.79
CA ARG A 361 13.83 -11.53 4.56
C ARG A 361 13.64 -12.40 5.81
N LYS A 362 14.72 -12.68 6.55
CA LYS A 362 14.65 -13.46 7.80
C LYS A 362 13.83 -12.79 8.90
N HIS A 363 13.63 -11.48 8.83
CA HIS A 363 13.01 -10.68 9.91
C HIS A 363 11.71 -9.97 9.51
N SER A 364 11.37 -9.93 8.21
CA SER A 364 10.24 -9.12 7.71
C SER A 364 8.87 -9.79 7.79
N VAL A 365 8.79 -11.03 8.29
CA VAL A 365 7.56 -11.86 8.40
C VAL A 365 6.62 -11.64 7.21
N LEU A 366 7.10 -11.97 6.01
CA LEU A 366 6.32 -11.88 4.78
C LEU A 366 5.45 -13.13 4.67
N TRP A 367 4.20 -12.96 4.24
CA TRP A 367 3.23 -14.03 4.02
C TRP A 367 2.74 -14.73 5.29
N GLY A 368 3.10 -14.19 6.46
CA GLY A 368 2.43 -14.43 7.75
C GLY A 368 2.40 -15.86 8.23
#